data_AF-A0A314YC52-F1
#
_entry.id   AF-A0A314YC52-F1
#
_cell.length_a   1.000
_cell.length_b   1.000
_cell.length_c   1.000
_cell.angle_alpha   90.00
_cell.angle_beta   90.00
_cell.angle_gamma   90.00
#
_symmetry.space_group_name_H-M   'P 1'
#
loop_
_entity.id
_entity.type
_entity.pdbx_description
1 polymer ?
#
loop_
_entity_poly.entity_id
_entity_poly.type
_entity_poly.pdbx_seq_one_letter_code
_entity_poly.pdbx_strand_id
1 'polypeptide(L)'
;MLPESHYQPKGIYKSAKVAFCIHNIAYQGRFAFADFALLNLPDEFKSSFDFIDGYDKPVKGRKINWMKAGILESDKVTVSPYYAEELVSTVEKGGELDNFIRKAGILGIVNGMDVQEWNPLTDKYTTVKYASTHSV
;
A
#
# COMPACT_ATOMS: atom_id res chain seq x y z
N MET A 1 -2.80 -11.24 0.75
CA MET A 1 -2.41 -10.93 2.15
C MET A 1 -2.27 -12.18 3.00
N LEU A 2 -3.13 -13.18 2.93
CA LEU A 2 -3.09 -14.25 3.95
C LEU A 2 -2.18 -15.49 3.71
N PRO A 3 -1.20 -15.55 2.76
CA PRO A 3 -0.37 -16.73 2.59
C PRO A 3 0.30 -17.19 3.89
N GLU A 4 1.08 -16.35 4.55
CA GLU A 4 1.85 -16.76 5.74
C GLU A 4 0.96 -17.04 6.96
N SER A 5 0.01 -16.15 7.25
CA SER A 5 -0.81 -16.23 8.46
C SER A 5 -1.95 -17.26 8.37
N HIS A 6 -2.41 -17.65 7.17
CA HIS A 6 -3.60 -18.50 7.02
C HIS A 6 -3.42 -19.74 6.13
N TYR A 7 -2.78 -19.59 4.96
CA TYR A 7 -2.72 -20.65 3.95
C TYR A 7 -1.52 -21.59 4.13
N GLN A 8 -0.35 -21.05 4.46
CA GLN A 8 0.90 -21.80 4.64
C GLN A 8 0.80 -22.84 5.77
N PRO A 9 0.20 -22.54 6.95
CA PRO A 9 -0.01 -23.55 7.99
C PRO A 9 -0.88 -24.73 7.55
N LYS A 10 -1.75 -24.52 6.55
CA LYS A 10 -2.61 -25.54 5.94
C LYS A 10 -1.92 -26.27 4.77
N GLY A 11 -0.65 -25.96 4.52
CA GLY A 11 0.14 -26.54 3.43
C GLY A 11 -0.17 -25.96 2.05
N ILE A 12 -0.87 -24.83 1.97
CA ILE A 12 -1.27 -24.17 0.72
C ILE A 12 -0.35 -22.96 0.47
N TYR A 13 0.07 -22.72 -0.77
CA TYR A 13 0.95 -21.59 -1.15
C TYR A 13 2.24 -21.49 -0.32
N LYS A 14 2.85 -22.64 0.01
CA LYS A 14 3.96 -22.78 0.98
C LYS A 14 5.14 -21.80 0.81
N SER A 15 5.43 -21.36 -0.41
CA SER A 15 6.53 -20.44 -0.72
C SER A 15 6.06 -19.09 -1.26
N ALA A 16 4.76 -18.84 -1.35
CA ALA A 16 4.23 -17.60 -1.88
C ALA A 16 4.45 -16.46 -0.90
N LYS A 17 4.82 -15.29 -1.43
CA LYS A 17 5.04 -14.05 -0.70
C LYS A 17 4.12 -12.95 -1.26
N VAL A 18 3.74 -12.02 -0.40
CA VAL A 18 2.83 -10.90 -0.72
C VAL A 18 3.57 -9.58 -0.62
N ALA A 19 3.53 -8.82 -1.71
CA ALA A 19 3.88 -7.41 -1.71
C ALA A 19 2.60 -6.56 -1.73
N PHE A 20 2.56 -5.51 -0.92
CA PHE A 20 1.47 -4.54 -0.87
C PHE A 20 1.98 -3.15 -1.27
N CYS A 21 1.53 -2.68 -2.43
CA CYS A 21 1.94 -1.40 -3.00
C CYS A 21 0.93 -0.31 -2.61
N ILE A 22 1.39 0.74 -1.91
CA ILE A 22 0.55 1.89 -1.55
C ILE A 22 0.79 3.01 -2.57
N HIS A 23 -0.27 3.47 -3.22
CA HIS A 23 -0.20 4.61 -4.15
C HIS A 23 -0.78 5.89 -3.56
N ASN A 24 -1.60 5.78 -2.52
CA ASN A 24 -2.22 6.92 -1.86
C ASN A 24 -2.66 6.55 -0.43
N ILE A 25 -2.04 7.16 0.57
CA ILE A 25 -2.32 6.89 1.99
C ILE A 25 -3.65 7.44 2.47
N ALA A 26 -4.27 8.39 1.76
CA ALA A 26 -5.53 9.00 2.19
C ALA A 26 -6.72 8.03 2.03
N TYR A 27 -6.67 7.14 1.04
CA TYR A 27 -7.75 6.21 0.73
C TYR A 27 -7.52 4.83 1.37
N GLN A 28 -7.71 4.75 2.68
CA GLN A 28 -7.34 3.58 3.48
C GLN A 28 -8.39 2.45 3.49
N GLY A 29 -9.62 2.74 3.02
CA GLY A 29 -10.77 1.85 3.21
C GLY A 29 -11.15 1.74 4.69
N ARG A 30 -11.71 2.83 5.24
CA ARG A 30 -12.21 2.85 6.63
C ARG A 30 -13.73 2.59 6.63
N PHE A 31 -14.14 1.50 7.26
CA PHE A 31 -15.56 1.10 7.38
C PHE A 31 -15.92 0.77 8.83
N ALA A 32 -17.20 0.50 9.12
CA ALA A 32 -17.61 0.19 10.48
C ALA A 32 -17.00 -1.13 10.94
N PHE A 33 -16.56 -1.20 12.20
CA PHE A 33 -15.98 -2.44 12.72
C PHE A 33 -16.97 -3.63 12.65
N ALA A 34 -18.27 -3.35 12.78
CA ALA A 34 -19.33 -4.35 12.63
C ALA A 34 -19.34 -5.02 11.24
N ASP A 35 -18.86 -4.33 10.21
CA ASP A 35 -18.80 -4.85 8.84
C ASP A 35 -17.73 -5.94 8.67
N PHE A 36 -16.86 -6.17 9.66
CA PHE A 36 -15.86 -7.26 9.60
C PHE A 36 -16.50 -8.62 9.31
N ALA A 37 -17.70 -8.89 9.85
CA ALA A 37 -18.41 -10.14 9.61
C ALA A 37 -18.73 -10.37 8.12
N LEU A 38 -18.86 -9.30 7.32
CA LEU A 38 -19.12 -9.37 5.88
C LEU A 38 -17.88 -9.82 5.09
N LEU A 39 -16.68 -9.75 5.68
CA LEU A 39 -15.44 -10.15 5.01
C LEU A 39 -15.28 -11.67 4.91
N ASN A 40 -16.08 -12.44 5.65
CA ASN A 40 -15.98 -13.89 5.76
C ASN A 40 -14.54 -14.37 6.11
N LEU A 41 -13.85 -13.58 6.93
CA LEU A 41 -12.51 -13.88 7.44
C LEU A 41 -12.59 -14.44 8.85
N PRO A 42 -11.66 -15.33 9.25
CA PRO A 42 -11.56 -15.78 10.63
C PRO A 42 -11.34 -14.62 11.61
N ASP A 43 -11.86 -14.78 12.82
CA ASP A 43 -11.81 -13.77 13.88
C ASP A 43 -10.38 -13.39 14.30
N GLU A 44 -9.39 -14.26 14.07
CA GLU A 44 -7.97 -14.00 14.35
C GLU A 44 -7.44 -12.77 13.60
N PHE A 45 -8.04 -12.42 12.45
CA PHE A 45 -7.66 -11.24 11.66
C PHE A 45 -8.28 -9.94 12.15
N LYS A 46 -9.24 -9.97 13.09
CA LYS A 46 -9.92 -8.75 13.57
C LYS A 46 -8.92 -7.70 14.04
N SER A 47 -7.87 -8.11 14.75
CA SER A 47 -6.84 -7.21 15.28
C SER A 47 -6.05 -6.48 14.19
N SER A 48 -5.81 -7.12 13.05
CA SER A 48 -5.12 -6.53 11.90
C SER A 48 -5.96 -5.42 11.26
N PHE A 49 -7.29 -5.58 11.22
CA PHE A 49 -8.22 -4.57 10.71
C PHE A 49 -8.62 -3.51 11.74
N ASP A 50 -8.60 -3.83 13.03
CA ASP A 50 -9.12 -2.96 14.09
C ASP A 50 -8.40 -1.61 14.15
N PHE A 51 -9.16 -0.53 14.08
CA PHE A 51 -8.62 0.81 13.97
C PHE A 51 -9.56 1.82 14.63
N ILE A 52 -8.97 2.79 15.32
CA ILE A 52 -9.67 3.94 15.88
C ILE A 52 -8.91 5.18 15.44
N ASP A 53 -9.64 6.14 14.88
CA ASP A 53 -9.11 7.47 14.54
C ASP A 53 -9.98 8.55 15.24
N GLY A 54 -9.65 9.81 14.99
CA GLY A 54 -10.38 10.97 15.52
C GLY A 54 -11.52 11.50 14.63
N TYR A 55 -11.91 10.81 13.55
CA TYR A 55 -12.88 11.33 12.58
C TYR A 55 -14.28 10.77 12.77
N ASP A 56 -15.27 11.66 12.68
CA ASP A 56 -16.71 11.30 12.70
C ASP A 56 -17.20 10.72 11.36
N LYS A 57 -16.48 10.95 10.25
CA LYS A 57 -16.84 10.49 8.89
C LYS A 57 -15.73 9.60 8.28
N PRO A 58 -16.07 8.68 7.37
CA PRO A 58 -17.43 8.28 6.99
C PRO A 58 -18.15 7.46 8.07
N VAL A 59 -17.40 6.96 9.05
CA VAL A 59 -17.91 6.19 10.19
C VAL A 59 -17.36 6.82 11.47
N LYS A 60 -18.14 6.81 12.55
CA LYS A 60 -17.70 7.28 13.88
C LYS A 60 -17.23 6.12 14.74
N GLY A 61 -16.14 6.32 15.50
CA GLY A 61 -15.65 5.34 16.48
C GLY A 61 -14.81 4.23 15.86
N ARG A 62 -14.98 3.00 16.37
CA ARG A 62 -14.18 1.82 15.98
C ARG A 62 -14.47 1.39 14.54
N LYS A 63 -13.41 1.16 13.79
CA LYS A 63 -13.42 0.91 12.34
C LYS A 63 -12.65 -0.35 11.98
N ILE A 64 -12.96 -0.90 10.82
CA ILE A 64 -11.99 -1.68 10.06
C ILE A 64 -11.16 -0.73 9.18
N ASN A 65 -9.86 -1.00 9.06
CA ASN A 65 -8.94 -0.29 8.16
C ASN A 65 -8.22 -1.31 7.27
N TRP A 66 -8.59 -1.34 5.99
CA TRP A 66 -8.06 -2.29 5.02
C TRP A 66 -6.57 -2.08 4.74
N MET A 67 -6.13 -0.82 4.66
CA MET A 67 -4.73 -0.51 4.44
C MET A 67 -3.87 -0.95 5.61
N LYS A 68 -4.32 -0.72 6.86
CA LYS A 68 -3.64 -1.22 8.06
C LYS A 68 -3.48 -2.74 8.02
N ALA A 69 -4.55 -3.47 7.68
CA ALA A 69 -4.48 -4.92 7.54
C ALA A 69 -3.49 -5.32 6.44
N GLY A 70 -3.48 -4.62 5.29
CA GLY A 70 -2.52 -4.86 4.21
C GLY A 70 -1.06 -4.63 4.59
N ILE A 71 -0.79 -3.62 5.42
CA ILE A 71 0.55 -3.35 5.95
C ILE A 71 0.99 -4.47 6.89
N LEU A 72 0.10 -4.96 7.76
CA LEU A 72 0.44 -5.96 8.78
C LEU A 72 0.52 -7.39 8.23
N GLU A 73 -0.30 -7.72 7.24
CA GLU A 73 -0.43 -9.06 6.68
C GLU A 73 0.41 -9.29 5.41
N SER A 74 1.28 -8.34 5.03
CA SER A 74 2.13 -8.51 3.83
C SER A 74 3.59 -8.70 4.20
N ASP A 75 4.31 -9.49 3.39
CA ASP A 75 5.74 -9.70 3.58
C ASP A 75 6.56 -8.44 3.28
N LYS A 76 6.09 -7.63 2.32
CA LYS A 76 6.69 -6.36 1.94
C LYS A 76 5.63 -5.31 1.65
N VAL A 77 5.90 -4.08 2.09
CA VAL A 77 5.13 -2.90 1.74
C VAL A 77 6.00 -2.00 0.87
N THR A 78 5.47 -1.50 -0.24
CA THR A 78 6.23 -0.70 -1.20
C THR A 78 5.51 0.59 -1.59
N VAL A 79 6.28 1.65 -1.82
CA VAL A 79 5.85 2.98 -2.30
C VAL A 79 6.97 3.62 -3.10
N SER A 80 6.83 4.85 -3.59
CA SER A 80 7.97 5.57 -4.18
C SER A 80 8.99 6.00 -3.10
N PRO A 81 10.29 6.12 -3.40
CA PRO A 81 11.32 6.38 -2.39
C PRO A 81 11.07 7.63 -1.53
N TYR A 82 10.75 8.75 -2.15
CA TYR A 82 10.44 9.99 -1.41
C TYR A 82 9.17 9.84 -0.57
N TYR A 83 8.17 9.12 -1.08
CA TYR A 83 6.92 8.92 -0.35
C TYR A 83 7.12 8.00 0.86
N ALA A 84 8.04 7.03 0.80
CA ALA A 84 8.40 6.21 1.96
C ALA A 84 8.86 7.07 3.14
N GLU A 85 9.74 8.04 2.87
CA GLU A 85 10.22 9.01 3.87
C GLU A 85 9.09 9.89 4.38
N GLU A 86 8.24 10.37 3.49
CA GLU A 86 7.11 11.23 3.84
C GLU A 86 6.14 10.52 4.81
N LEU A 87 5.72 9.31 4.47
CA LEU A 87 4.73 8.53 5.22
C LEU A 87 5.14 8.21 6.66
N VAL A 88 6.43 8.18 6.95
CA VAL A 88 6.95 7.87 8.29
C VAL A 88 7.42 9.11 9.05
N SER A 89 7.30 10.30 8.45
CA SER A 89 7.81 11.54 9.05
C SER A 89 6.88 12.16 10.10
N THR A 90 5.55 12.09 9.91
CA THR A 90 4.55 12.57 10.88
C THR A 90 3.28 11.72 10.84
N VAL A 91 2.45 11.83 11.87
CA VAL A 91 1.15 11.15 11.95
C VAL A 91 0.22 11.56 10.82
N GLU A 92 0.19 12.87 10.50
CA GLU A 92 -0.67 13.43 9.46
C GLU A 92 -0.24 12.92 8.07
N LYS A 93 1.06 12.91 7.80
CA LYS A 93 1.61 12.43 6.52
C LYS A 93 1.42 10.93 6.33
N GLY A 94 1.53 10.15 7.41
CA GLY A 94 1.25 8.73 7.40
C GLY A 94 -0.24 8.38 7.46
N GLY A 95 -1.14 9.36 7.50
CA GLY A 95 -2.58 9.11 7.64
C GLY A 95 -2.91 8.26 8.86
N GLU A 96 -2.30 8.57 10.01
CA GLU A 96 -2.44 7.82 11.26
C GLU A 96 -1.94 6.35 11.20
N LEU A 97 -1.29 5.95 10.10
CA LEU A 97 -0.68 4.63 9.91
C LEU A 97 0.84 4.64 10.02
N ASP A 98 1.45 5.80 10.27
CA ASP A 98 2.90 6.02 10.35
C ASP A 98 3.61 5.00 11.27
N ASN A 99 3.04 4.72 12.44
CA ASN A 99 3.57 3.71 13.37
C ASN A 99 3.52 2.29 12.82
N PHE A 100 2.42 1.91 12.14
CA PHE A 100 2.30 0.58 11.54
C PHE A 100 3.26 0.42 10.36
N ILE A 101 3.42 1.47 9.55
CA ILE A 101 4.36 1.51 8.43
C ILE A 101 5.80 1.39 8.93
N ARG A 102 6.18 2.15 9.97
CA ARG A 102 7.52 2.04 10.59
C ARG A 102 7.79 0.65 11.13
N LYS A 103 6.80 0.01 11.76
CA LYS A 103 6.92 -1.34 12.30
C LYS A 103 7.05 -2.41 11.21
N ALA A 104 6.26 -2.31 10.15
CA ALA A 104 6.29 -3.27 9.04
C ALA A 104 7.54 -3.11 8.16
N GLY A 105 8.08 -1.89 8.07
CA GLY A 105 9.13 -1.54 7.13
C GLY A 105 8.56 -1.31 5.73
N ILE A 106 9.10 -0.32 5.03
CA ILE A 106 8.61 0.12 3.73
C ILE A 106 9.77 0.26 2.75
N LEU A 107 9.56 -0.20 1.51
CA LEU A 107 10.56 -0.16 0.45
C LEU A 107 10.17 0.87 -0.62
N GLY A 108 11.11 1.74 -0.95
CA GLY A 108 11.01 2.68 -2.05
C GLY A 108 11.29 2.01 -3.40
N ILE A 109 10.30 1.95 -4.29
CA ILE A 109 10.42 1.47 -5.68
C ILE A 109 9.84 2.54 -6.59
N VAL A 110 10.66 3.06 -7.52
CA VAL A 110 10.23 4.07 -8.49
C VAL A 110 9.34 3.41 -9.55
N ASN A 111 8.24 4.08 -9.92
CA ASN A 111 7.42 3.64 -11.03
C ASN A 111 8.23 3.68 -12.32
N GLY A 112 8.21 2.58 -13.08
CA GLY A 112 8.79 2.54 -14.42
C GLY A 112 7.84 3.11 -15.47
N MET A 113 8.41 3.41 -16.64
CA MET A 113 7.66 3.62 -17.88
C MET A 113 8.31 2.80 -19.00
N ASP A 114 7.56 2.43 -20.03
CA ASP A 114 8.12 1.77 -21.21
C ASP A 114 8.88 2.80 -22.05
N VAL A 115 10.22 2.73 -22.00
CA VAL A 115 11.09 3.67 -22.71
C VAL A 115 11.18 3.41 -24.22
N GLN A 116 10.65 2.30 -24.72
CA GLN A 116 10.55 2.03 -26.16
C GLN A 116 9.28 2.66 -26.73
N GLU A 117 8.16 2.51 -26.00
CA GLU A 117 6.90 3.16 -26.37
C GLU A 117 6.98 4.68 -26.20
N TRP A 118 7.48 5.14 -25.05
CA TRP A 118 7.56 6.55 -24.69
C TRP A 118 8.95 7.15 -25.00
N ASN A 119 9.42 6.92 -26.23
CA ASN A 119 10.69 7.44 -26.69
C ASN A 119 10.50 8.73 -27.52
N PRO A 120 10.88 9.92 -27.01
CA PRO A 120 10.68 11.17 -27.74
C PRO A 120 11.48 11.27 -29.06
N LEU A 121 12.48 10.41 -29.28
CA LEU A 121 13.22 10.31 -30.54
C LEU A 121 12.41 9.62 -31.64
N THR A 122 11.52 8.69 -31.28
CA THR A 122 10.78 7.84 -32.22
C THR A 122 9.26 7.94 -32.08
N ASP A 123 8.76 8.73 -31.13
CA ASP A 123 7.33 8.85 -30.80
C ASP A 123 6.51 9.39 -31.97
N LYS A 124 5.78 8.53 -32.68
CA LYS A 124 4.94 8.88 -33.83
C LYS A 124 3.86 9.94 -33.56
N TYR A 125 3.51 10.23 -32.32
CA TYR A 125 2.49 11.21 -31.95
C TYR A 125 3.05 12.63 -31.78
N THR A 126 4.36 12.80 -31.74
CA THR A 126 5.01 14.12 -31.71
C THR A 126 5.47 14.55 -33.10
N THR A 127 5.11 15.78 -33.49
CA THR A 127 5.52 16.37 -34.78
C THR A 127 7.03 16.64 -34.85
N VAL A 128 7.65 16.94 -33.70
CA VAL A 128 9.08 17.18 -33.55
C VAL A 128 9.66 16.11 -32.63
N LYS A 129 10.77 15.49 -33.03
CA LYS A 129 11.49 14.52 -32.21
C LYS A 129 12.49 15.23 -31.30
N TYR A 130 12.54 14.82 -30.03
CA TYR A 130 13.43 15.43 -29.05
C TYR A 130 14.54 14.45 -28.70
N ALA A 131 15.79 14.92 -28.86
CA ALA A 131 16.99 14.24 -28.40
C ALA A 131 17.48 14.89 -27.11
N SER A 132 18.03 14.10 -26.20
CA SER A 132 18.71 14.65 -25.01
C SER A 132 19.93 15.45 -25.46
N THR A 133 20.01 16.72 -25.12
CA THR A 133 21.14 17.61 -25.43
C THR A 133 22.28 17.55 -24.39
N HIS A 134 22.27 16.56 -23.49
CA HIS A 134 23.28 16.49 -22.44
C HIS A 134 24.58 15.90 -23.01
N SER A 135 25.46 16.80 -23.46
CA SER A 135 26.89 16.54 -23.53
C SER A 135 27.39 16.30 -22.10
N VAL A 136 27.95 15.12 -21.86
CA VAL A 136 28.64 14.77 -20.61
C VAL A 136 29.92 15.62 -20.48
#